data_AF-A0A7Y0NRR0-F1
#
_entry.id   AF-A0A7Y0NRR0-F1
#
_cell.length_a   1.000
_cell.length_b   1.000
_cell.length_c   1.000
_cell.angle_alpha   90.00
_cell.angle_beta   90.00
_cell.angle_gamma   90.00
#
_symmetry.space_group_name_H-M   'P 1'
#
loop_
_entity.id
_entity.type
_entity.pdbx_description
1 polymer ?
#
loop_
_entity_poly.entity_id
_entity_poly.type
_entity_poly.pdbx_seq_one_letter_code
_entity_poly.pdbx_strand_id
1 'polypeptide(L)'
;MKKILILSAFILGLNFASNAQSILSKVGSAAAASTGFDVSSLTSGIIGKLSPSLSLTPAQKPTVTTIVKDFLVQKATIMATQKTDPAAYQSKFGKLFSGLKSKLGTALTVAQLAKFTSLKPAAPSASNVLSQLFY
;
A
#
# COMPACT_ATOMS: atom_id res chain seq x y z
N MET A 1 -19.40 -33.38 48.84
CA MET A 1 -18.24 -33.60 49.73
C MET A 1 -16.98 -33.44 48.90
N LYS A 2 -15.99 -32.66 49.41
CA LYS A 2 -14.53 -32.78 49.21
C LYS A 2 -13.99 -32.86 47.76
N LYS A 3 -12.93 -32.18 47.33
CA LYS A 3 -11.92 -31.27 47.89
C LYS A 3 -10.91 -31.06 46.71
N ILE A 4 -10.22 -29.91 46.67
CA ILE A 4 -8.78 -29.76 46.31
C ILE A 4 -8.42 -29.88 44.81
N LEU A 5 -7.52 -29.11 44.17
CA LEU A 5 -6.68 -27.92 44.44
C LEU A 5 -5.92 -27.57 43.13
N ILE A 6 -5.43 -26.31 43.05
CA ILE A 6 -4.14 -25.84 42.45
C ILE A 6 -4.03 -25.83 40.90
N LEU A 7 -4.09 -24.66 40.25
CA LEU A 7 -3.02 -23.64 40.05
C LEU A 7 -1.96 -24.08 39.02
N SER A 8 -1.99 -23.46 37.84
CA SER A 8 -0.83 -23.32 36.96
C SER A 8 -1.06 -22.13 36.02
N ALA A 9 -0.53 -20.97 36.43
CA ALA A 9 -0.29 -19.87 35.52
C ALA A 9 0.87 -20.27 34.59
N PHE A 10 0.64 -20.27 33.29
CA PHE A 10 1.71 -20.02 32.32
C PHE A 10 1.16 -19.09 31.24
N ILE A 11 1.18 -17.80 31.56
CA ILE A 11 1.06 -16.75 30.56
C ILE A 11 2.38 -16.77 29.77
N LEU A 12 2.44 -17.61 28.75
CA LEU A 12 3.33 -17.34 27.63
C LEU A 12 2.69 -16.22 26.82
N GLY A 13 3.06 -15.00 27.17
CA GLY A 13 2.97 -13.87 26.27
C GLY A 13 3.83 -14.16 25.04
N LEU A 14 3.24 -14.86 24.06
CA LEU A 14 3.70 -14.86 22.69
C LEU A 14 3.53 -13.43 22.19
N ASN A 15 4.56 -12.62 22.43
CA ASN A 15 4.80 -11.42 21.65
C ASN A 15 5.11 -11.88 20.23
N PHE A 16 4.06 -12.14 19.45
CA PHE A 16 4.14 -12.05 18.01
C PHE A 16 4.38 -10.58 17.68
N ALA A 17 5.62 -10.12 17.86
CA ALA A 17 6.11 -8.95 17.16
C ALA A 17 6.01 -9.29 15.67
N SER A 18 4.88 -8.90 15.11
CA SER A 18 4.52 -9.11 13.71
C SER A 18 5.52 -8.38 12.83
N ASN A 19 6.62 -9.04 12.48
CA ASN A 19 7.49 -8.64 11.38
C ASN A 19 6.90 -9.05 10.01
N ALA A 20 5.57 -9.13 9.91
CA ALA A 20 4.85 -9.43 8.66
C ALA A 20 5.17 -8.42 7.54
N GLN A 21 5.66 -7.22 7.89
CA GLN A 21 6.13 -6.23 6.92
C GLN A 21 7.40 -6.64 6.16
N SER A 22 8.29 -7.46 6.74
CA SER A 22 9.58 -7.79 6.09
C SER A 22 9.40 -8.74 4.90
N ILE A 23 8.59 -9.79 5.06
CA ILE A 23 8.36 -10.78 4.00
C ILE A 23 7.57 -10.16 2.85
N LEU A 24 6.52 -9.38 3.16
CA LEU A 24 5.73 -8.70 2.13
C LEU A 24 6.58 -7.68 1.34
N SER A 25 7.44 -6.94 2.02
CA SER A 25 8.36 -6.00 1.37
C SER A 25 9.36 -6.72 0.46
N LYS A 26 9.89 -7.87 0.89
CA LYS A 26 10.84 -8.66 0.12
C LYS A 26 10.20 -9.37 -1.09
N VAL A 27 9.00 -9.93 -0.91
CA VAL A 27 8.22 -10.55 -1.99
C VAL A 27 7.78 -9.51 -3.01
N GLY A 28 7.26 -8.36 -2.56
CA GLY A 28 6.88 -7.27 -3.47
C GLY A 28 8.08 -6.67 -4.21
N SER A 29 9.24 -6.54 -3.56
CA SER A 29 10.47 -6.08 -4.22
C SER A 29 11.01 -7.09 -5.24
N ALA A 30 10.91 -8.39 -4.97
CA ALA A 30 11.32 -9.44 -5.92
C ALA A 30 10.36 -9.54 -7.13
N ALA A 31 9.05 -9.43 -6.89
CA ALA A 31 8.02 -9.42 -7.95
C ALA A 31 8.11 -8.16 -8.83
N ALA A 32 8.48 -7.03 -8.24
CA ALA A 32 8.77 -5.77 -8.92
C ALA A 32 9.97 -5.89 -9.88
N ALA A 33 11.06 -6.49 -9.40
CA ALA A 33 12.29 -6.67 -10.19
C ALA A 33 12.11 -7.58 -11.41
N SER A 34 11.20 -8.56 -11.36
CA SER A 34 10.96 -9.49 -12.48
C SER A 34 10.01 -8.97 -13.57
N THR A 35 9.29 -7.88 -13.32
CA THR A 35 8.24 -7.35 -14.21
C THR A 35 8.58 -5.99 -14.83
N GLY A 36 9.78 -5.44 -14.57
CA GLY A 36 10.12 -4.06 -14.94
C GLY A 36 9.36 -3.01 -14.14
N PHE A 37 8.72 -3.41 -13.03
CA PHE A 37 7.94 -2.54 -12.15
C PHE A 37 8.85 -2.00 -11.04
N ASP A 38 9.67 -1.00 -11.35
CA ASP A 38 10.57 -0.40 -10.35
C ASP A 38 9.79 0.47 -9.35
N VAL A 39 9.51 -0.09 -8.17
CA VAL A 39 8.82 0.57 -7.07
C VAL A 39 9.50 1.88 -6.66
N SER A 40 10.83 1.94 -6.64
CA SER A 40 11.57 3.12 -6.18
C SER A 40 11.41 4.29 -7.16
N SER A 41 11.63 4.00 -8.44
CA SER A 41 11.47 4.98 -9.52
C SER A 41 10.01 5.44 -9.64
N LEU A 42 9.05 4.51 -9.56
CA LEU A 42 7.63 4.83 -9.57
C LEU A 42 7.21 5.69 -8.37
N THR A 43 7.67 5.35 -7.17
CA THR A 43 7.40 6.15 -5.96
C THR A 43 7.91 7.59 -6.16
N SER A 44 9.16 7.73 -6.60
CA SER A 44 9.76 9.05 -6.85
C SER A 44 8.99 9.86 -7.89
N GLY A 45 8.61 9.23 -9.02
CA GLY A 45 7.83 9.88 -10.07
C GLY A 45 6.43 10.28 -9.61
N ILE A 46 5.74 9.42 -8.87
CA ILE A 46 4.41 9.69 -8.31
C ILE A 46 4.46 10.84 -7.30
N ILE A 47 5.41 10.81 -6.36
CA ILE A 47 5.56 11.89 -5.38
C ILE A 47 5.95 13.20 -6.06
N GLY A 48 6.78 13.15 -7.11
CA GLY A 48 7.06 14.32 -7.94
C GLY A 48 5.82 14.96 -8.57
N LYS A 49 4.76 14.19 -8.84
CA LYS A 49 3.46 14.71 -9.31
C LYS A 49 2.52 15.09 -8.17
N LEU A 50 2.44 14.28 -7.12
CA LEU A 50 1.52 14.50 -6.00
C LEU A 50 1.94 15.68 -5.13
N SER A 51 3.23 15.88 -4.87
CA SER A 51 3.73 16.98 -4.04
C SER A 51 3.24 18.36 -4.49
N PRO A 52 3.46 18.80 -5.74
CA PRO A 52 2.94 20.08 -6.21
C PRO A 52 1.42 20.06 -6.41
N SER A 53 0.85 18.95 -6.87
CA SER A 53 -0.60 18.89 -7.15
C SER A 53 -1.43 18.99 -5.87
N LEU A 54 -0.97 18.42 -4.76
CA LEU A 54 -1.66 18.42 -3.47
C LEU A 54 -1.11 19.45 -2.49
N SER A 55 -0.11 20.24 -2.90
CA SER A 55 0.60 21.18 -2.01
C SER A 55 1.07 20.49 -0.72
N LEU A 56 1.71 19.32 -0.85
CA LEU A 56 2.14 18.53 0.31
C LEU A 56 3.15 19.31 1.13
N THR A 57 2.92 19.39 2.44
CA THR A 57 3.86 20.03 3.36
C THR A 57 5.13 19.18 3.55
N PRO A 58 6.23 19.77 4.05
CA PRO A 58 7.42 19.01 4.42
C PRO A 58 7.15 17.89 5.43
N ALA A 59 6.17 18.08 6.32
CA ALA A 59 5.76 17.07 7.29
C ALA A 59 4.93 15.93 6.67
N GLN A 60 4.11 16.23 5.65
CA GLN A 60 3.29 15.22 4.97
C GLN A 60 4.10 14.37 3.99
N LYS A 61 5.08 14.97 3.31
CA LYS A 61 5.79 14.34 2.19
C LYS A 61 6.42 12.97 2.55
N PRO A 62 7.13 12.79 3.69
CA PRO A 62 7.69 11.49 4.06
C PRO A 62 6.61 10.42 4.25
N THR A 63 5.53 10.76 4.96
CA THR A 63 4.42 9.83 5.23
C THR A 63 3.70 9.42 3.95
N VAL A 64 3.39 10.37 3.07
CA VAL A 64 2.75 10.08 1.77
C VAL A 64 3.68 9.24 0.89
N THR A 65 4.99 9.49 0.92
CA THR A 65 5.99 8.70 0.20
C THR A 65 5.97 7.24 0.65
N THR A 66 5.97 6.99 1.96
CA THR A 66 5.88 5.63 2.50
C THR A 66 4.57 4.95 2.11
N ILE A 67 3.44 5.64 2.22
CA ILE A 67 2.12 5.09 1.85
C ILE A 67 2.08 4.69 0.36
N VAL A 68 2.59 5.55 -0.53
CA VAL A 68 2.65 5.27 -1.98
C VAL A 68 3.59 4.08 -2.25
N LYS A 69 4.77 4.06 -1.63
CA LYS A 69 5.73 2.96 -1.77
C LYS A 69 5.12 1.63 -1.36
N ASP A 70 4.49 1.57 -0.19
CA ASP A 70 3.88 0.36 0.34
C ASP A 70 2.73 -0.14 -0.54
N PHE A 71 1.95 0.78 -1.12
CA PHE A 71 0.92 0.44 -2.10
C PHE A 71 1.53 -0.18 -3.35
N LEU A 72 2.61 0.40 -3.90
CA LEU A 72 3.27 -0.13 -5.10
C LEU A 72 3.90 -1.50 -4.85
N VAL A 73 4.54 -1.71 -3.69
CA VAL A 73 5.05 -3.02 -3.26
C VAL A 73 3.94 -4.06 -3.27
N GLN A 74 2.80 -3.75 -2.66
CA GLN A 74 1.66 -4.67 -2.63
C GLN A 74 1.03 -4.86 -4.01
N LYS A 75 0.94 -3.80 -4.83
CA LYS A 75 0.47 -3.90 -6.22
C LYS A 75 1.31 -4.87 -7.02
N ALA A 76 2.64 -4.82 -6.88
CA ALA A 76 3.56 -5.73 -7.57
C ALA A 76 3.22 -7.21 -7.30
N THR A 77 2.79 -7.55 -6.08
CA THR A 77 2.42 -8.93 -5.71
C THR A 77 1.18 -9.46 -6.42
N ILE A 78 0.31 -8.57 -6.93
CA ILE A 78 -0.93 -8.95 -7.62
C ILE A 78 -0.83 -8.78 -9.14
N MET A 79 0.22 -8.15 -9.67
CA MET A 79 0.33 -7.86 -11.11
C MET A 79 0.25 -9.12 -11.99
N ALA A 80 0.80 -10.25 -11.53
CA ALA A 80 0.72 -11.51 -12.27
C ALA A 80 -0.73 -11.95 -12.52
N THR A 81 -1.64 -11.68 -11.56
CA THR A 81 -3.05 -12.06 -11.72
C THR A 81 -3.76 -11.25 -12.77
N GLN A 82 -3.25 -10.08 -13.18
CA GLN A 82 -3.85 -9.30 -14.26
C GLN A 82 -3.95 -10.08 -15.58
N LYS A 83 -2.97 -10.98 -15.84
CA LYS A 83 -2.96 -11.82 -17.03
C LYS A 83 -3.69 -13.14 -16.83
N THR A 84 -3.56 -13.76 -15.64
CA THR A 84 -4.06 -15.11 -15.39
C THR A 84 -5.50 -15.14 -14.86
N ASP A 85 -5.92 -14.09 -14.14
CA ASP A 85 -7.26 -13.94 -13.56
C ASP A 85 -7.61 -12.44 -13.37
N PRO A 86 -8.11 -11.77 -14.43
CA PRO A 86 -8.44 -10.36 -14.38
C PRO A 86 -9.50 -9.99 -13.32
N ALA A 87 -10.43 -10.91 -13.01
CA ALA A 87 -11.47 -10.67 -12.01
C ALA A 87 -10.86 -10.66 -10.60
N ALA A 88 -9.97 -11.62 -10.29
CA ALA A 88 -9.23 -11.61 -9.04
C ALA A 88 -8.31 -10.39 -8.94
N TYR A 89 -7.68 -9.97 -10.05
CA TYR A 89 -6.91 -8.73 -10.07
C TYR A 89 -7.77 -7.52 -9.67
N GLN A 90 -8.91 -7.32 -10.34
CA GLN A 90 -9.81 -6.20 -10.04
C GLN A 90 -10.28 -6.20 -8.58
N SER A 91 -10.65 -7.36 -8.05
CA SER A 91 -11.05 -7.49 -6.64
C SER A 91 -9.92 -7.14 -5.67
N LYS A 92 -8.70 -7.67 -5.91
CA LYS A 92 -7.52 -7.38 -5.08
C LYS A 92 -7.09 -5.93 -5.19
N PHE A 93 -7.06 -5.37 -6.40
CA PHE A 93 -6.74 -3.97 -6.64
C PHE A 93 -7.74 -3.04 -5.98
N GLY A 94 -9.05 -3.33 -6.07
CA GLY A 94 -10.08 -2.54 -5.39
C GLY A 94 -9.87 -2.46 -3.88
N LYS A 95 -9.55 -3.59 -3.24
CA LYS A 95 -9.19 -3.64 -1.81
C LYS A 95 -7.92 -2.83 -1.52
N LEU A 96 -6.89 -3.01 -2.34
CA LEU A 96 -5.61 -2.30 -2.24
C LEU A 96 -5.79 -0.78 -2.33
N PHE A 97 -6.53 -0.32 -3.34
CA PHE A 97 -6.80 1.10 -3.59
C PHE A 97 -7.68 1.72 -2.49
N SER A 98 -8.64 0.97 -1.96
CA SER A 98 -9.41 1.42 -0.80
C SER A 98 -8.51 1.59 0.44
N GLY A 99 -7.58 0.65 0.67
CA GLY A 99 -6.55 0.75 1.69
C GLY A 99 -5.62 1.95 1.50
N LEU A 100 -5.20 2.23 0.26
CA LEU A 100 -4.42 3.43 -0.08
C LEU A 100 -5.16 4.71 0.32
N LYS A 101 -6.43 4.85 -0.11
CA LYS A 101 -7.25 6.03 0.22
C LYS A 101 -7.41 6.22 1.73
N SER A 102 -7.67 5.14 2.46
CA SER A 102 -7.79 5.18 3.91
C SER A 102 -6.50 5.67 4.59
N LYS A 103 -5.34 5.11 4.22
CA LYS A 103 -4.03 5.54 4.73
C LYS A 103 -3.70 6.99 4.34
N LEU A 104 -4.00 7.40 3.11
CA LEU A 104 -3.83 8.80 2.70
C LEU A 104 -4.73 9.73 3.51
N GLY A 105 -5.94 9.31 3.88
CA GLY A 105 -6.84 10.08 4.74
C GLY A 105 -6.30 10.36 6.14
N THR A 106 -5.32 9.60 6.63
CA THR A 106 -4.65 9.89 7.91
C THR A 106 -3.48 10.86 7.76
N ALA A 107 -2.99 11.10 6.54
CA ALA A 107 -1.83 11.95 6.26
C ALA A 107 -2.21 13.26 5.54
N LEU A 108 -3.32 13.26 4.82
CA LEU A 108 -3.81 14.38 4.01
C LEU A 108 -4.99 15.06 4.69
N THR A 109 -5.14 16.35 4.42
CA THR A 109 -6.40 17.05 4.72
C THR A 109 -7.54 16.54 3.83
N VAL A 110 -8.79 16.79 4.23
CA VAL A 110 -9.98 16.43 3.44
C VAL A 110 -9.91 17.03 2.02
N ALA A 111 -9.49 18.29 1.90
CA ALA A 111 -9.35 18.97 0.61
C ALA A 111 -8.25 18.32 -0.27
N GLN A 112 -7.11 17.96 0.32
CA GLN A 112 -6.05 17.25 -0.40
C GLN A 112 -6.47 15.86 -0.84
N LEU A 113 -7.23 15.13 -0.01
CA LEU A 113 -7.74 13.81 -0.36
C LEU A 113 -8.79 13.88 -1.49
N ALA A 114 -9.68 14.87 -1.45
CA ALA A 114 -10.63 15.12 -2.55
C ALA A 114 -9.89 15.51 -3.85
N LYS A 115 -8.82 16.31 -3.75
CA LYS A 115 -8.00 16.63 -4.91
C LYS A 115 -7.26 15.39 -5.42
N PHE A 116 -6.74 14.53 -4.55
CA PHE A 116 -6.12 13.27 -4.94
C PHE A 116 -7.05 12.41 -5.80
N THR A 117 -8.32 12.23 -5.42
CA THR A 117 -9.26 11.44 -6.22
C THR A 117 -9.57 12.08 -7.58
N SER A 118 -9.54 13.41 -7.67
CA SER A 118 -9.69 14.13 -8.94
C SER A 118 -8.49 14.00 -9.88
N LEU A 119 -7.31 13.61 -9.37
CA LEU A 119 -6.10 13.35 -10.20
C LEU A 119 -6.14 12.02 -10.95
N LYS A 120 -7.24 11.26 -10.85
CA LYS A 120 -7.43 10.02 -11.60
C LYS A 120 -7.38 10.29 -13.11
N PRO A 121 -6.43 9.70 -13.86
CA PRO A 121 -6.41 9.84 -15.31
C PRO A 121 -7.69 9.29 -15.94
N ALA A 122 -8.13 9.85 -17.07
CA ALA A 122 -9.35 9.40 -17.75
C ALA A 122 -9.26 7.94 -18.23
N ALA A 123 -8.06 7.50 -18.64
CA ALA A 123 -7.78 6.13 -19.07
C ALA A 123 -6.41 5.66 -18.54
N PRO A 124 -6.16 4.35 -18.45
CA PRO A 124 -4.84 3.80 -18.15
C PRO A 124 -3.81 4.28 -19.19
N SER A 125 -2.68 4.80 -18.72
CA SER A 125 -1.59 5.26 -19.59
C SER A 125 -0.23 4.96 -18.96
N ALA A 126 0.66 4.34 -19.74
CA ALA A 126 2.04 4.09 -19.33
C ALA A 126 2.86 5.38 -19.18
N SER A 127 2.53 6.43 -19.93
CA SER A 127 3.21 7.74 -19.88
C SER A 127 2.80 8.58 -18.68
N ASN A 128 1.62 8.32 -18.10
CA ASN A 128 1.17 8.99 -16.88
C ASN A 128 1.45 8.09 -15.67
N VAL A 129 2.49 8.44 -14.90
CA VAL A 129 2.89 7.66 -13.72
C VAL A 129 1.77 7.55 -12.66
N LEU A 130 0.85 8.52 -12.60
CA LEU A 130 -0.30 8.44 -11.68
C LEU A 130 -1.24 7.30 -12.04
N SER A 131 -1.26 6.83 -13.29
CA SER A 131 -2.04 5.64 -13.69
C SER A 131 -1.72 4.44 -12.81
N GLN A 132 -0.49 4.35 -12.29
CA GLN A 132 -0.08 3.24 -11.42
C GLN A 132 -0.82 3.22 -10.08
N LEU A 133 -1.38 4.34 -9.64
CA LEU A 133 -2.21 4.40 -8.43
C LEU A 133 -3.68 4.08 -8.68
N PHE A 134 -4.20 4.34 -9.89
CA PHE A 134 -5.64 4.28 -10.18
C PHE A 134 -6.07 3.08 -11.02
N TYR A 135 -5.11 2.36 -11.63
CA TYR A 135 -5.34 1.23 -12.54
C TYR A 135 -4.41 0.07 -12.27
#